data_AF-A0A3E4Q1R3-F1
#
_entry.id   AF-A0A3E4Q1R3-F1
#
_cell.length_a   1.000
_cell.length_b   1.000
_cell.length_c   1.000
_cell.angle_alpha   90.00
_cell.angle_beta   90.00
_cell.angle_gamma   90.00
#
_symmetry.space_group_name_H-M   'P 1'
#
loop_
_entity.id
_entity.type
_entity.pdbx_description
1 polymer ?
#
loop_
_entity_poly.entity_id
_entity_poly.type
_entity_poly.pdbx_seq_one_letter_code
_entity_poly.pdbx_strand_id
1 'polypeptide(L)'
;MSMNYQKELDKLLDTLTKEGRVPRLLLHSCCAPCSSYVLEYLSNYFEITVFYYNPNIYPETEYTKRILEQQKLIDDMNFKYPVSFVAGEYEKEKFYEMARGLEEVKEGGSRCMKCYELRLRETAEIAKAGEYDYFTTTLSISPLKNAAKLNEIGQSLAKEYGVEYLISDFKKKNGYKRSTELSKIYGLYRQDYCGCEFSQRQRK
;
A
#
# COMPACT_ATOMS: atom_id res chain seq x y z
N MET A 1 15.21 -5.55 -20.97
CA MET A 1 13.74 -5.57 -21.12
C MET A 1 13.13 -5.16 -19.78
N SER A 2 12.18 -4.22 -19.76
CA SER A 2 11.50 -3.83 -18.52
C SER A 2 10.55 -4.94 -18.07
N MET A 3 10.57 -5.28 -16.78
CA MET A 3 9.70 -6.31 -16.21
C MET A 3 8.23 -5.88 -16.27
N ASN A 4 7.34 -6.76 -16.74
CA ASN A 4 5.91 -6.52 -16.70
C ASN A 4 5.33 -7.04 -15.38
N TYR A 5 5.23 -6.17 -14.38
CA TYR A 5 4.81 -6.51 -13.03
C TYR A 5 3.45 -7.22 -12.97
N GLN A 6 2.48 -6.82 -13.80
CA GLN A 6 1.17 -7.47 -13.84
C GLN A 6 1.27 -8.91 -14.34
N LYS A 7 2.12 -9.17 -15.35
CA LYS A 7 2.30 -10.52 -15.90
C LYS A 7 2.97 -11.45 -14.88
N GLU A 8 3.93 -10.96 -14.12
CA GLU A 8 4.57 -11.76 -13.05
C GLU A 8 3.61 -12.04 -11.91
N LEU A 9 2.81 -11.05 -11.49
CA LEU A 9 1.73 -11.26 -10.53
C LEU A 9 0.74 -12.33 -11.03
N ASP A 10 0.24 -12.20 -12.26
CA ASP A 10 -0.73 -13.14 -12.83
C ASP A 10 -0.21 -14.59 -12.86
N LYS A 11 1.07 -14.81 -13.19
CA LYS A 11 1.70 -16.14 -13.16
C LYS A 11 1.72 -16.73 -11.74
N LEU A 12 2.06 -15.91 -10.73
CA LEU A 12 2.06 -16.36 -9.34
C LEU A 12 0.64 -16.73 -8.90
N LEU A 13 -0.35 -15.89 -9.19
CA LEU A 13 -1.75 -16.17 -8.83
C LEU A 13 -2.29 -17.45 -9.48
N ASP A 14 -1.95 -17.68 -10.75
CA ASP A 14 -2.29 -18.92 -11.46
C ASP A 14 -1.63 -20.15 -10.81
N THR A 15 -0.37 -20.03 -10.41
CA THR A 15 0.35 -21.08 -9.69
C THR A 15 -0.29 -21.39 -8.34
N LEU A 16 -0.56 -20.37 -7.52
CA LEU A 16 -1.23 -20.53 -6.21
C LEU A 16 -2.61 -21.19 -6.36
N THR A 17 -3.37 -20.80 -7.39
CA THR A 17 -4.68 -21.36 -7.68
C THR A 17 -4.59 -22.84 -8.07
N LYS A 18 -3.64 -23.21 -8.93
CA LYS A 18 -3.42 -24.61 -9.35
C LYS A 18 -2.95 -25.50 -8.20
N GLU A 19 -2.14 -24.94 -7.29
CA GLU A 19 -1.64 -25.64 -6.11
C GLU A 19 -2.67 -25.68 -4.96
N GLY A 20 -3.79 -24.94 -5.06
CA GLY A 20 -4.79 -24.84 -3.99
C GLY A 20 -4.25 -24.15 -2.73
N ARG A 21 -3.21 -23.33 -2.84
CA ARG A 21 -2.55 -22.65 -1.72
C ARG A 21 -3.13 -21.26 -1.51
N VAL A 22 -3.25 -20.87 -0.24
CA VAL A 22 -3.72 -19.55 0.17
C VAL A 22 -2.69 -18.96 1.15
N PRO A 23 -1.63 -18.32 0.64
CA PRO A 23 -0.58 -17.77 1.48
C PRO A 23 -1.04 -16.52 2.25
N ARG A 24 -0.33 -16.20 3.35
CA ARG A 24 -0.54 -15.02 4.18
C ARG A 24 0.15 -13.81 3.56
N LEU A 25 -0.61 -12.74 3.35
CA LEU A 25 -0.12 -11.48 2.78
C LEU A 25 -0.26 -10.32 3.78
N LEU A 26 0.86 -9.66 4.10
CA LEU A 26 0.83 -8.37 4.76
C LEU A 26 0.73 -7.25 3.71
N LEU A 27 -0.44 -6.63 3.64
CA LEU A 27 -0.74 -5.57 2.66
C LEU A 27 -0.62 -4.20 3.32
N HIS A 28 0.44 -3.46 2.99
CA HIS A 28 0.54 -2.06 3.40
C HIS A 28 -0.55 -1.21 2.73
N SER A 29 -1.33 -0.50 3.57
CA SER A 29 -2.30 0.49 3.15
C SER A 29 -2.02 1.87 3.75
N CYS A 30 -2.29 2.89 2.95
CA CYS A 30 -2.18 4.29 3.35
C CYS A 30 -3.51 5.05 3.30
N CYS A 31 -4.54 4.46 2.66
CA CYS A 31 -5.86 5.05 2.46
C CYS A 31 -6.89 4.00 1.99
N ALA A 32 -8.15 4.09 2.42
CA ALA A 32 -9.21 3.17 2.01
C ALA A 32 -9.46 3.16 0.48
N PRO A 33 -9.53 4.32 -0.21
CA PRO A 33 -9.64 4.30 -1.68
C PRO A 33 -8.52 3.52 -2.38
N CYS A 34 -7.30 3.59 -1.85
CA CYS A 34 -6.12 2.93 -2.39
C CYS A 34 -6.20 1.41 -2.23
N SER A 35 -6.75 0.94 -1.11
CA SER A 35 -6.84 -0.49 -0.80
C SER A 35 -8.07 -1.16 -1.40
N SER A 36 -9.17 -0.44 -1.62
CA SER A 36 -10.45 -0.98 -2.13
C SER A 36 -10.32 -2.03 -3.24
N TYR A 37 -9.77 -1.65 -4.40
CA TYR A 37 -9.57 -2.58 -5.52
C TYR A 37 -8.54 -3.67 -5.21
N VAL A 38 -7.48 -3.34 -4.45
CA VAL A 38 -6.44 -4.32 -4.13
C VAL A 38 -7.00 -5.43 -3.23
N LEU A 39 -7.87 -5.07 -2.28
CA LEU A 39 -8.58 -6.00 -1.42
C LEU A 39 -9.62 -6.81 -2.22
N GLU A 40 -10.42 -6.15 -3.07
CA GLU A 40 -11.36 -6.83 -3.97
C GLU A 40 -10.63 -7.87 -4.84
N TYR A 41 -9.44 -7.54 -5.32
CA TYR A 41 -8.67 -8.41 -6.20
C TYR A 41 -7.94 -9.53 -5.45
N LEU A 42 -7.08 -9.19 -4.49
CA LEU A 42 -6.14 -10.13 -3.88
C LEU A 42 -6.79 -11.03 -2.81
N SER A 43 -7.92 -10.63 -2.22
CA SER A 43 -8.62 -11.48 -1.23
C SER A 43 -9.13 -12.80 -1.83
N ASN A 44 -9.14 -12.94 -3.16
CA ASN A 44 -9.46 -14.20 -3.83
C ASN A 44 -8.33 -15.24 -3.76
N TYR A 45 -7.11 -14.82 -3.40
CA TYR A 45 -5.87 -15.60 -3.51
C TYR A 45 -5.05 -15.67 -2.22
N PHE A 46 -5.24 -14.73 -1.29
CA PHE A 46 -4.44 -14.60 -0.06
C PHE A 46 -5.32 -14.45 1.17
N GLU A 47 -4.80 -14.89 2.31
CA GLU A 47 -5.25 -14.44 3.64
C GLU A 47 -4.57 -13.11 3.94
N ILE A 48 -5.34 -12.02 3.95
CA ILE A 48 -4.77 -10.67 3.98
C ILE A 48 -4.81 -10.13 5.40
N THR A 49 -3.69 -9.57 5.86
CA THR A 49 -3.68 -8.58 6.93
C THR A 49 -3.36 -7.22 6.33
N VAL A 50 -4.28 -6.26 6.48
CA VAL A 50 -4.04 -4.86 6.13
C VAL A 50 -3.20 -4.24 7.23
N PHE A 51 -1.98 -3.84 6.88
CA PHE A 51 -1.13 -3.03 7.73
C PHE A 51 -1.32 -1.56 7.37
N TYR A 52 -2.03 -0.81 8.22
CA TYR A 52 -2.21 0.62 8.02
C TYR A 52 -1.02 1.37 8.60
N TYR A 53 -0.15 1.88 7.73
CA TYR A 53 1.02 2.65 8.16
C TYR A 53 1.29 3.81 7.21
N ASN A 54 1.18 5.03 7.74
CA ASN A 54 1.38 6.25 6.98
C ASN A 54 1.81 7.37 7.94
N PRO A 55 3.06 7.34 8.43
CA PRO A 55 3.52 8.24 9.49
C PRO A 55 3.53 9.71 9.07
N ASN A 56 3.49 9.99 7.77
CA ASN A 56 3.53 11.33 7.23
C ASN A 56 2.16 11.97 7.04
N ILE A 57 1.05 11.36 7.47
CA ILE A 57 -0.26 12.05 7.32
C ILE A 57 -0.23 13.32 8.18
N TYR A 58 -0.69 14.42 7.60
CA TYR A 58 -0.81 15.73 8.25
C TYR A 58 -2.05 16.42 7.70
N PRO A 59 -2.89 17.07 8.54
CA PRO A 59 -2.80 17.11 10.01
C PRO A 59 -3.24 15.79 10.67
N GLU A 60 -3.08 15.66 11.99
CA GLU A 60 -3.41 14.43 12.74
C GLU A 60 -4.90 14.02 12.62
N THR A 61 -5.79 14.99 12.43
CA THR A 61 -7.21 14.74 12.15
C THR A 61 -7.42 13.97 10.85
N GLU A 62 -6.56 14.18 9.85
CA GLU A 62 -6.59 13.42 8.60
C GLU A 62 -6.15 11.97 8.82
N TYR A 63 -5.18 11.73 9.70
CA TYR A 63 -4.73 10.36 10.04
C TYR A 63 -5.90 9.58 10.62
N THR A 64 -6.55 10.17 11.64
CA THR A 64 -7.72 9.59 12.30
C THR A 64 -8.85 9.30 11.31
N LYS A 65 -9.11 10.24 10.39
CA LYS A 65 -10.14 10.04 9.36
C LYS A 65 -9.80 8.88 8.43
N ARG A 66 -8.57 8.83 7.91
CA ARG A 66 -8.16 7.80 6.94
C ARG A 66 -8.07 6.40 7.55
N ILE A 67 -7.69 6.27 8.82
CA ILE A 67 -7.62 4.97 9.50
C ILE A 67 -9.03 4.42 9.78
N LEU A 68 -9.95 5.26 10.27
CA LEU A 68 -11.35 4.87 10.48
C LEU A 68 -12.02 4.49 9.15
N GLU A 69 -11.74 5.24 8.09
CA GLU A 69 -12.24 4.91 6.75
C GLU A 69 -11.71 3.56 6.25
N GLN A 70 -10.46 3.22 6.57
CA GLN A 70 -9.86 1.93 6.20
C GLN A 70 -10.50 0.77 6.94
N GLN A 71 -10.77 0.92 8.24
CA GLN A 71 -11.46 -0.08 9.05
C GLN A 71 -12.88 -0.29 8.54
N LYS A 72 -13.63 0.79 8.36
CA LYS A 72 -14.99 0.75 7.81
C LYS A 72 -15.05 0.03 6.45
N LEU A 73 -14.11 0.32 5.54
CA LEU A 73 -14.05 -0.37 4.26
C LEU A 73 -13.86 -1.89 4.40
N ILE A 74 -13.04 -2.33 5.37
CA ILE A 74 -12.84 -3.76 5.62
C ILE A 74 -14.13 -4.38 6.17
N ASP A 75 -14.83 -3.69 7.07
CA ASP A 75 -16.10 -4.17 7.62
C ASP A 75 -17.24 -4.24 6.58
N ASP A 76 -17.27 -3.29 5.63
CA ASP A 76 -18.33 -3.19 4.62
C ASP A 76 -18.12 -4.15 3.43
N MET A 77 -16.91 -4.64 3.20
CA MET A 77 -16.57 -5.50 2.06
C MET A 77 -16.74 -6.99 2.38
N ASN A 78 -17.19 -7.76 1.38
CA ASN A 78 -17.20 -9.21 1.45
C ASN A 78 -15.93 -9.78 0.82
N PHE A 79 -15.26 -10.68 1.54
CA PHE A 79 -14.01 -11.31 1.10
C PHE A 79 -14.14 -12.83 1.06
N LYS A 80 -13.45 -13.46 0.10
CA LYS A 80 -13.40 -14.92 -0.01
C LYS A 80 -12.67 -15.56 1.18
N TYR A 81 -11.56 -14.95 1.59
CA TYR A 81 -10.80 -15.30 2.79
C TYR A 81 -10.82 -14.14 3.80
N PRO A 82 -10.66 -14.40 5.10
CA PRO A 82 -10.66 -13.35 6.12
C PRO A 82 -9.64 -12.25 5.83
N VAL A 83 -10.06 -11.01 6.07
CA VAL A 83 -9.16 -9.84 6.04
C VAL A 83 -9.03 -9.30 7.46
N SER A 84 -7.81 -9.33 7.98
CA SER A 84 -7.46 -8.75 9.27
C SER A 84 -6.93 -7.33 9.12
N PHE A 85 -6.90 -6.57 10.21
CA PHE A 85 -6.39 -5.20 10.24
C PHE A 85 -5.41 -5.02 11.39
N VAL A 86 -4.28 -4.36 11.12
CA VAL A 86 -3.29 -3.93 12.10
C VAL A 86 -2.92 -2.47 11.81
N ALA A 87 -2.98 -1.63 12.83
CA ALA A 87 -2.49 -0.26 12.75
C ALA A 87 -1.02 -0.21 13.16
N GLY A 88 -0.18 0.38 12.31
CA GLY A 88 1.17 0.78 12.71
C GLY A 88 1.16 2.07 13.51
N GLU A 89 2.23 2.30 14.28
CA GLU A 89 2.36 3.49 15.12
C GLU A 89 2.39 4.78 14.28
N TYR A 90 1.75 5.84 14.77
CA TYR A 90 1.73 7.13 14.08
C TYR A 90 2.97 7.96 14.43
N GLU A 91 4.11 7.57 13.86
CA GLU A 91 5.43 8.13 14.17
C GLU A 91 5.82 9.27 13.23
N LYS A 92 5.15 10.42 13.34
CA LYS A 92 5.41 11.58 12.46
C LYS A 92 6.88 12.03 12.45
N GLU A 93 7.59 11.87 13.57
CA GLU A 93 9.00 12.26 13.69
C GLU A 93 9.91 11.43 12.77
N LYS A 94 9.65 10.13 12.58
CA LYS A 94 10.40 9.31 11.59
C LYS A 94 10.28 9.90 10.18
N PHE A 95 9.10 10.42 9.83
CA PHE A 95 8.91 11.07 8.53
C PHE A 95 9.66 12.41 8.44
N TYR A 96 9.56 13.26 9.46
CA TYR A 96 10.23 14.57 9.47
C TYR A 96 11.75 14.44 9.46
N GLU A 97 12.29 13.49 10.21
CA GLU A 97 13.72 13.16 10.18
C GLU A 97 14.15 12.69 8.79
N MET A 98 13.42 11.75 8.19
CA MET A 98 13.68 11.27 6.83
C MET A 98 13.61 12.40 5.78
N ALA A 99 12.68 13.35 5.96
CA ALA A 99 12.44 14.45 5.04
C ALA A 99 13.40 15.64 5.24
N ARG A 100 14.25 15.62 6.29
CA ARG A 100 15.19 16.70 6.60
C ARG A 100 16.12 16.97 5.41
N GLY A 101 16.17 18.23 4.97
CA GLY A 101 16.93 18.66 3.79
C GLY A 101 16.26 18.33 2.44
N LEU A 102 15.04 17.78 2.44
CA LEU A 102 14.23 17.45 1.25
C LEU A 102 12.85 18.13 1.27
N GLU A 103 12.67 19.16 2.09
CA GLU A 103 11.42 19.88 2.31
C GLU A 103 10.91 20.54 1.02
N GLU A 104 11.83 21.14 0.26
CA GLU A 104 11.55 21.86 -0.99
C GLU A 104 11.43 20.93 -2.22
N VAL A 105 11.68 19.62 -2.05
CA VAL A 105 11.55 18.66 -3.16
C VAL A 105 10.07 18.56 -3.58
N LYS A 106 9.79 18.66 -4.88
CA LYS A 106 8.42 18.53 -5.40
C LYS A 106 7.87 17.11 -5.20
N GLU A 107 6.55 16.97 -5.13
CA GLU A 107 5.92 15.64 -5.11
C GLU A 107 6.37 14.81 -6.32
N GLY A 108 6.62 13.52 -6.09
CA GLY A 108 7.21 12.61 -7.08
C GLY A 108 8.75 12.63 -7.13
N GLY A 109 9.41 13.55 -6.42
CA GLY A 109 10.87 13.61 -6.31
C GLY A 109 11.47 12.66 -5.26
N SER A 110 12.74 12.88 -4.93
CA SER A 110 13.54 12.03 -4.01
C SER A 110 12.92 11.85 -2.62
N ARG A 111 12.26 12.88 -2.06
CA ARG A 111 11.51 12.76 -0.79
C ARG A 111 10.45 11.65 -0.86
N CYS A 112 9.72 11.56 -1.97
CA CYS A 112 8.70 10.53 -2.13
C CYS A 112 9.32 9.13 -2.18
N MET A 113 10.50 8.98 -2.78
CA MET A 113 11.20 7.69 -2.85
C MET A 113 11.65 7.23 -1.46
N LYS A 114 12.22 8.14 -0.66
CA LYS A 114 12.55 7.84 0.75
C LYS A 114 11.31 7.56 1.60
N CYS A 115 10.20 8.26 1.35
CA CYS A 115 8.92 7.99 2.00
C CYS A 115 8.36 6.60 1.66
N TYR A 116 8.50 6.15 0.40
CA TYR A 116 8.12 4.79 0.02
C TYR A 116 8.96 3.75 0.75
N GLU A 117 10.27 3.96 0.83
CA GLU A 117 11.18 3.08 1.54
C GLU A 117 10.86 3.02 3.03
N LEU A 118 10.65 4.15 3.70
CA LEU A 118 10.25 4.21 5.11
C LEU A 118 9.04 3.30 5.39
N ARG A 119 7.99 3.44 4.57
CA ARG A 119 6.76 2.67 4.78
C ARG A 119 6.92 1.19 4.44
N LEU A 120 7.63 0.88 3.35
CA LEU A 120 7.86 -0.51 2.93
C LEU A 120 8.80 -1.26 3.87
N ARG A 121 9.78 -0.56 4.46
CA ARG A 121 10.72 -1.13 5.43
C ARG A 121 10.00 -1.57 6.70
N GLU A 122 9.19 -0.68 7.28
CA GLU A 122 8.33 -1.03 8.42
C GLU A 122 7.41 -2.21 8.08
N THR A 123 6.86 -2.22 6.86
CA THR A 123 6.01 -3.35 6.40
C THR A 123 6.81 -4.65 6.32
N ALA A 124 8.04 -4.64 5.81
CA ALA A 124 8.89 -5.83 5.72
C ALA A 124 9.28 -6.35 7.11
N GLU A 125 9.57 -5.45 8.05
CA GLU A 125 9.86 -5.77 9.45
C GLU A 125 8.69 -6.50 10.11
N ILE A 126 7.49 -5.93 10.01
CA ILE A 126 6.27 -6.55 10.55
C ILE A 126 5.94 -7.85 9.82
N ALA A 127 6.17 -7.92 8.50
CA ALA A 127 5.93 -9.14 7.73
C ALA A 127 6.85 -10.29 8.20
N LYS A 128 8.11 -9.96 8.50
CA LYS A 128 9.08 -10.92 9.03
C LYS A 128 8.70 -11.39 10.43
N ALA A 129 8.39 -10.44 11.32
CA ALA A 129 8.01 -10.74 12.70
C ALA A 129 6.71 -11.55 12.79
N GLY A 130 5.76 -11.32 11.89
CA GLY A 130 4.47 -12.03 11.82
C GLY A 130 4.47 -13.30 10.96
N GLU A 131 5.63 -13.72 10.45
CA GLU A 131 5.82 -14.91 9.60
C GLU A 131 4.87 -14.94 8.40
N TYR A 132 4.75 -13.80 7.71
CA TYR A 132 3.98 -13.71 6.47
C TYR A 132 4.75 -14.33 5.32
N ASP A 133 4.04 -14.96 4.37
CA ASP A 133 4.66 -15.47 3.14
C ASP A 133 5.07 -14.31 2.23
N TYR A 134 4.22 -13.28 2.14
CA TYR A 134 4.41 -12.14 1.27
C TYR A 134 4.12 -10.81 1.97
N PHE A 135 4.77 -9.74 1.48
CA PHE A 135 4.34 -8.36 1.74
C PHE A 135 4.25 -7.54 0.46
N THR A 136 3.41 -6.50 0.46
CA THR A 136 3.31 -5.55 -0.66
C THR A 136 2.65 -4.24 -0.23
N THR A 137 2.42 -3.34 -1.19
CA THR A 137 1.84 -2.02 -0.94
C THR A 137 0.76 -1.64 -1.94
N THR A 138 -0.33 -1.08 -1.42
CA THR A 138 -1.40 -0.46 -2.22
C THR A 138 -0.94 0.78 -2.98
N LEU A 139 0.23 1.36 -2.66
CA LEU A 139 0.72 2.59 -3.31
C LEU A 139 0.83 2.47 -4.82
N SER A 140 1.07 1.25 -5.35
CA SER A 140 1.19 1.03 -6.79
C SER A 140 -0.12 1.23 -7.56
N ILE A 141 -1.27 1.39 -6.89
CA ILE A 141 -2.56 1.71 -7.54
C ILE A 141 -2.68 3.17 -7.99
N SER A 142 -1.95 4.09 -7.35
CA SER A 142 -2.13 5.52 -7.60
C SER A 142 -1.35 5.95 -8.85
N PRO A 143 -1.98 6.70 -9.78
CA PRO A 143 -1.32 7.22 -10.99
C PRO A 143 -0.14 8.15 -10.68
N LEU A 144 -0.12 8.74 -9.48
CA LEU A 144 0.93 9.66 -9.04
C LEU A 144 2.16 8.94 -8.46
N LYS A 145 2.09 7.61 -8.26
CA LYS A 145 3.13 6.84 -7.59
C LYS A 145 3.93 6.00 -8.57
N ASN A 146 5.25 6.05 -8.43
CA ASN A 146 6.17 5.33 -9.29
C ASN A 146 6.20 3.84 -8.91
N ALA A 147 5.44 3.02 -9.63
CA ALA A 147 5.39 1.57 -9.39
C ALA A 147 6.75 0.89 -9.62
N ALA A 148 7.57 1.35 -10.56
CA ALA A 148 8.88 0.76 -10.77
C ALA A 148 9.77 0.93 -9.53
N LYS A 149 9.77 2.13 -8.94
CA LYS A 149 10.53 2.40 -7.72
C LYS A 149 9.98 1.66 -6.50
N LEU A 150 8.65 1.52 -6.38
CA LEU A 150 8.04 0.72 -5.32
C LEU A 150 8.45 -0.75 -5.40
N ASN A 151 8.44 -1.34 -6.61
CA ASN A 151 8.87 -2.72 -6.79
C ASN A 151 10.38 -2.89 -6.57
N GLU A 152 11.21 -1.95 -7.00
CA GLU A 152 12.66 -1.96 -6.74
C GLU A 152 12.95 -1.96 -5.23
N ILE A 153 12.32 -1.04 -4.47
CA ILE A 153 12.46 -0.95 -3.01
C ILE A 153 11.97 -2.24 -2.34
N GLY A 154 10.77 -2.70 -2.70
CA GLY A 154 10.17 -3.91 -2.13
C GLY A 154 11.02 -5.16 -2.35
N GLN A 155 11.57 -5.35 -3.55
CA GLN A 155 12.47 -6.46 -3.85
C GLN A 155 13.80 -6.37 -3.10
N SER A 156 14.31 -5.16 -2.86
CA SER A 156 15.51 -4.97 -2.02
C SER A 156 15.24 -5.40 -0.59
N LEU A 157 14.13 -4.93 -0.01
CA LEU A 157 13.72 -5.27 1.35
C LEU A 157 13.37 -6.76 1.50
N ALA A 158 12.81 -7.40 0.47
CA ALA A 158 12.57 -8.83 0.47
C ALA A 158 13.84 -9.65 0.72
N LYS A 159 14.94 -9.26 0.06
CA LYS A 159 16.25 -9.89 0.26
C LYS A 159 16.82 -9.60 1.64
N GLU A 160 16.62 -8.39 2.15
CA GLU A 160 17.13 -7.94 3.44
C GLU A 160 16.46 -8.66 4.61
N TYR A 161 15.12 -8.76 4.59
CA TYR A 161 14.33 -9.34 5.70
C TYR A 161 13.98 -10.81 5.50
N GLY A 162 14.21 -11.36 4.30
CA GLY A 162 13.90 -12.76 3.98
C GLY A 162 12.39 -13.04 4.00
N VAL A 163 11.61 -12.16 3.38
CA VAL A 163 10.15 -12.29 3.15
C VAL A 163 9.89 -11.94 1.70
N GLU A 164 9.07 -12.70 0.98
CA GLU A 164 8.85 -12.44 -0.45
C GLU A 164 8.07 -11.13 -0.66
N TYR A 165 8.51 -10.31 -1.62
CA TYR A 165 7.76 -9.13 -2.01
C TYR A 165 6.83 -9.46 -3.17
N LEU A 166 5.51 -9.26 -2.98
CA LEU A 166 4.53 -9.44 -4.04
C LEU A 166 4.60 -8.27 -5.02
N ILE A 167 5.35 -8.49 -6.09
CA ILE A 167 5.53 -7.56 -7.19
C ILE A 167 4.17 -7.22 -7.82
N SER A 168 3.89 -5.93 -7.99
CA SER A 168 2.58 -5.47 -8.44
C SER A 168 2.60 -4.09 -9.11
N ASP A 169 1.67 -3.88 -10.05
CA ASP A 169 1.29 -2.56 -10.54
C ASP A 169 -0.24 -2.47 -10.62
N PHE A 170 -0.88 -2.17 -9.49
CA PHE A 170 -2.34 -2.19 -9.38
C PHE A 170 -3.06 -1.13 -10.23
N LYS A 171 -2.33 -0.24 -10.92
CA LYS A 171 -2.92 0.62 -11.97
C LYS A 171 -3.37 -0.17 -13.19
N LYS A 172 -2.73 -1.29 -13.49
CA LYS A 172 -3.03 -2.12 -14.66
C LYS A 172 -4.40 -2.80 -14.51
N LYS A 173 -4.91 -3.36 -15.60
CA LYS A 173 -6.26 -3.97 -15.67
C LYS A 173 -7.38 -3.04 -15.19
N ASN A 174 -7.24 -1.72 -15.43
CA ASN A 174 -8.18 -0.69 -14.96
C ASN A 174 -8.32 -0.60 -13.43
N GLY A 175 -7.35 -1.09 -12.65
CA GLY A 175 -7.47 -1.12 -11.19
C GLY A 175 -7.66 0.25 -10.54
N TYR A 176 -7.01 1.31 -11.05
CA TYR A 176 -7.29 2.67 -10.59
C TYR A 176 -8.73 3.09 -10.87
N LYS A 177 -9.25 2.81 -12.07
CA LYS A 177 -10.65 3.09 -12.42
C LYS A 177 -11.59 2.33 -11.47
N ARG A 178 -11.35 1.03 -11.25
CA ARG A 178 -12.13 0.22 -10.32
C ARG A 178 -12.09 0.78 -8.89
N SER A 179 -10.95 1.27 -8.41
CA SER A 179 -10.86 1.93 -7.10
C SER A 179 -11.76 3.18 -6.99
N THR A 180 -11.94 3.92 -8.08
CA THR A 180 -12.83 5.10 -8.11
C THR A 180 -14.30 4.70 -8.11
N GLU A 181 -14.65 3.61 -8.80
CA GLU A 181 -15.99 3.01 -8.76
C GLU A 181 -16.31 2.49 -7.34
N LEU A 182 -15.40 1.72 -6.74
CA LEU A 182 -15.55 1.22 -5.38
C LEU A 182 -15.66 2.36 -4.36
N SER A 183 -14.92 3.45 -4.56
CA SER A 183 -15.08 4.64 -3.72
C SER A 183 -16.48 5.22 -3.77
N LYS A 184 -17.17 5.15 -4.93
CA LYS A 184 -18.57 5.60 -5.03
C LYS A 184 -19.52 4.59 -4.38
N ILE A 185 -19.29 3.30 -4.60
CA ILE A 185 -20.11 2.20 -4.06
C ILE A 185 -20.12 2.22 -2.52
N TYR A 186 -18.94 2.34 -1.91
CA TYR A 186 -18.78 2.32 -0.45
C TYR A 186 -18.79 3.72 0.18
N GLY A 187 -19.05 4.78 -0.61
CA GLY A 187 -19.07 6.15 -0.10
C GLY A 187 -17.75 6.62 0.50
N LEU A 188 -16.61 6.18 -0.05
CA LEU A 188 -15.30 6.40 0.53
C LEU A 188 -14.83 7.85 0.45
N TYR A 189 -14.28 8.34 1.55
CA TYR A 189 -13.57 9.61 1.58
C TYR A 189 -12.33 9.56 0.67
N ARG A 190 -12.34 10.36 -0.40
CA ARG A 190 -11.20 10.54 -1.30
C ARG A 190 -10.47 11.83 -1.00
N GLN A 191 -9.15 11.70 -0.83
CA GLN A 191 -8.28 12.83 -0.50
C GLN A 191 -7.79 13.52 -1.77
N ASP A 192 -7.54 14.82 -1.67
CA ASP A 192 -7.01 15.64 -2.75
C ASP A 192 -5.48 15.81 -2.70
N TYR A 193 -4.80 15.27 -1.68
CA TYR A 193 -3.34 15.29 -1.53
C TYR A 193 -2.81 13.95 -0.98
N CYS A 194 -1.50 13.72 -1.13
CA CYS A 194 -0.85 12.47 -0.71
C CYS A 194 -1.00 12.18 0.80
N GLY A 195 -1.15 13.22 1.61
CA GLY A 195 -1.23 13.13 3.07
C GLY A 195 -0.11 13.87 3.77
N CYS A 196 1.06 14.08 3.15
CA CYS A 196 2.15 14.82 3.80
C CYS A 196 1.97 16.33 3.77
N GLU A 197 2.47 16.99 4.80
CA GLU A 197 2.44 18.45 4.94
C GLU A 197 2.99 19.15 3.69
N PHE A 198 4.10 18.65 3.13
CA PHE A 198 4.69 19.21 1.90
C PHE A 198 3.77 19.10 0.69
N SER A 199 3.04 17.98 0.55
CA SER A 199 2.05 17.84 -0.53
C SER A 199 0.81 18.71 -0.31
N GLN A 200 0.44 18.97 0.95
CA GLN A 200 -0.66 19.87 1.29
C GLN A 200 -0.30 21.33 0.98
N ARG A 201 0.93 21.76 1.28
CA ARG A 201 1.42 23.12 0.96
C ARG A 201 1.37 23.41 -0.54
N GLN A 202 1.59 22.40 -1.38
CA GLN A 202 1.54 22.51 -2.85
C GLN A 202 0.10 22.58 -3.43
N ARG A 203 -0.94 22.41 -2.60
CA ARG A 203 -2.36 22.53 -3.00
C ARG A 203 -2.93 23.93 -2.76
N LYS A 204 -2.23 24.78 -2.02
CA LYS A 204 -2.56 26.19 -1.82
C LYS A 204 -2.00 27.03 -2.95
#